data_AF-A0A4Q4KIX5-F1
#
_entry.id   AF-A0A4Q4KIX5-F1
#
_cell.length_a   1.000
_cell.length_b   1.000
_cell.length_c   1.000
_cell.angle_alpha   90.00
_cell.angle_beta   90.00
_cell.angle_gamma   90.00
#
_symmetry.space_group_name_H-M   'P 1'
#
loop_
_entity.id
_entity.type
_entity.pdbx_description
1 polymer ?
#
loop_
_entity_poly.entity_id
_entity_poly.type
_entity_poly.pdbx_seq_one_letter_code
_entity_poly.pdbx_strand_id
1 'polypeptide(L)'
;MSSFLADTTYSYLGISYGNIAESKKAFNKSIEINPEIAQFYYNRSVLYSNIGEIDKMLKDLEQVIILDPTHTSALNNLGFHYLNIEKEYDKAVYYLTEIINLKYDANAYYNRAKAFQFLKKYSEAISDINLIIKNEGEDKQLL
;
A
#
# COMPACT_ATOMS: atom_id res chain seq x y z
N MET A 1 27.45 -15.09 10.22
CA MET A 1 27.29 -15.14 8.75
C MET A 1 26.09 -15.99 8.29
N SER A 2 25.31 -16.63 9.18
CA SER A 2 24.23 -17.57 8.80
C SER A 2 22.80 -17.02 8.84
N SER A 3 22.54 -15.81 9.37
CA SER A 3 21.18 -15.26 9.50
C SER A 3 20.65 -14.58 8.21
N PHE A 4 21.53 -13.95 7.43
CA PHE A 4 21.15 -13.18 6.23
C PHE A 4 20.51 -14.01 5.11
N LEU A 5 20.85 -15.30 5.01
CA LEU A 5 20.21 -16.17 4.01
C LEU A 5 18.95 -16.83 4.56
N ALA A 6 18.86 -17.01 5.88
CA ALA A 6 17.78 -17.77 6.50
C ALA A 6 16.44 -17.04 6.39
N ASP A 7 16.39 -15.75 6.71
CA ASP A 7 15.17 -14.94 6.63
C ASP A 7 14.57 -14.93 5.22
N THR A 8 15.41 -14.65 4.22
CA THR A 8 15.07 -14.51 2.83
C THR A 8 14.68 -15.86 2.25
N THR A 9 15.35 -16.95 2.65
CA THR A 9 14.98 -18.32 2.28
C THR A 9 13.59 -18.68 2.78
N TYR A 10 13.26 -18.36 4.03
CA TYR A 10 11.90 -18.58 4.55
C TYR A 10 10.85 -17.71 3.84
N SER A 11 11.17 -16.47 3.50
CA SER A 11 10.27 -15.64 2.69
C SER A 11 10.02 -16.26 1.30
N TYR A 12 11.07 -16.71 0.61
CA TYR A 12 10.92 -17.38 -0.69
C TYR A 12 10.12 -18.68 -0.58
N LEU A 13 10.36 -19.45 0.47
CA LEU A 13 9.59 -20.67 0.75
C LEU A 13 8.10 -20.35 0.96
N GLY A 14 7.80 -19.25 1.66
CA GLY A 14 6.43 -18.78 1.86
C GLY A 14 5.69 -18.46 0.56
N ILE A 15 6.38 -17.82 -0.38
CA ILE A 15 5.87 -17.54 -1.74
C ILE A 15 5.68 -18.83 -2.54
N SER A 16 6.58 -19.80 -2.36
CA SER A 16 6.61 -21.04 -3.15
C SER A 16 5.61 -22.10 -2.69
N TYR A 17 5.13 -22.01 -1.45
CA TYR A 17 4.17 -22.97 -0.93
C TYR A 17 2.81 -22.83 -1.64
N GLY A 18 2.29 -23.97 -2.12
CA GLY A 18 0.96 -24.04 -2.72
C GLY A 18 -0.20 -24.11 -1.70
N ASN A 19 0.07 -23.99 -0.41
CA ASN A 19 -0.96 -24.00 0.64
C ASN A 19 -0.74 -22.89 1.67
N ILE A 20 -1.85 -22.34 2.15
CA ILE A 20 -1.89 -21.18 3.04
C ILE A 20 -1.17 -21.43 4.38
N ALA A 21 -1.33 -22.63 4.96
CA ALA A 21 -0.81 -22.93 6.29
C ALA A 21 0.72 -22.89 6.32
N GLU A 22 1.36 -23.51 5.34
CA GLU A 22 2.82 -23.52 5.22
C GLU A 22 3.36 -22.16 4.78
N SER A 23 2.69 -21.47 3.84
CA SER A 23 3.05 -20.08 3.47
C SER A 23 3.10 -19.16 4.70
N LYS A 24 2.06 -19.23 5.54
CA LYS A 24 1.97 -18.41 6.76
C LYS A 24 3.08 -18.73 7.75
N LYS A 25 3.39 -20.02 7.98
CA LYS A 25 4.49 -20.43 8.88
C LYS A 25 5.83 -19.89 8.39
N ALA A 26 6.09 -19.98 7.09
CA ALA A 26 7.35 -19.52 6.50
C ALA A 26 7.51 -18.00 6.62
N PHE A 27 6.48 -17.21 6.30
CA PHE A 27 6.52 -15.76 6.49
C PHE A 27 6.66 -15.36 7.96
N ASN A 28 6.00 -16.07 8.89
CA ASN A 28 6.21 -15.82 10.31
C ASN A 28 7.66 -16.08 10.72
N LYS A 29 8.29 -17.13 10.19
CA LYS A 29 9.69 -17.45 10.48
C LYS A 29 10.65 -16.41 9.91
N SER A 30 10.41 -15.91 8.69
CA SER A 30 11.26 -14.85 8.12
C SER A 30 11.21 -13.58 8.97
N ILE A 31 10.02 -13.19 9.43
CA ILE A 31 9.81 -12.02 10.29
C ILE A 31 10.41 -12.23 11.70
N GLU A 32 10.30 -13.43 12.27
CA GLU A 32 10.92 -13.76 13.56
C GLU A 32 12.46 -13.66 13.50
N ILE A 33 13.06 -14.07 12.38
CA ILE A 33 14.51 -14.00 12.18
C ILE A 33 14.96 -12.55 11.94
N ASN A 34 14.21 -11.80 11.14
CA ASN A 34 14.53 -10.41 10.82
C ASN A 34 13.26 -9.55 10.65
N PRO A 35 12.87 -8.82 11.70
CA PRO A 35 11.63 -8.04 11.72
C PRO A 35 11.77 -6.66 11.05
N GLU A 36 12.95 -6.29 10.53
CA GLU A 36 13.19 -4.96 9.95
C GLU A 36 13.05 -4.94 8.42
N ILE A 37 12.76 -6.08 7.80
CA ILE A 37 12.59 -6.17 6.34
C ILE A 37 11.12 -5.97 5.98
N ALA A 38 10.80 -4.79 5.45
CA ALA A 38 9.46 -4.41 4.99
C ALA A 38 8.83 -5.44 4.03
N GLN A 39 9.63 -5.98 3.10
CA GLN A 39 9.17 -6.95 2.10
C GLN A 39 8.53 -8.21 2.73
N PHE A 40 8.97 -8.65 3.90
CA PHE A 40 8.40 -9.84 4.54
C PHE A 40 6.98 -9.59 5.04
N TYR A 41 6.71 -8.42 5.62
CA TYR A 41 5.36 -8.01 5.99
C TYR A 41 4.50 -7.81 4.76
N TYR A 42 5.03 -7.20 3.69
CA TYR A 42 4.27 -7.05 2.45
C TYR A 42 3.86 -8.41 1.86
N ASN A 43 4.78 -9.36 1.76
CA ASN A 43 4.48 -10.71 1.26
C ASN A 43 3.41 -11.41 2.12
N ARG A 44 3.49 -11.27 3.45
CA ARG A 44 2.49 -11.83 4.36
C ARG A 44 1.15 -11.10 4.27
N SER A 45 1.13 -9.79 4.02
CA SER A 45 -0.10 -9.03 3.78
C SER A 45 -0.80 -9.51 2.50
N VAL A 46 -0.07 -9.82 1.43
CA VAL A 46 -0.63 -10.37 0.19
C VAL A 46 -1.29 -11.73 0.48
N LEU A 47 -0.64 -12.58 1.28
CA LEU A 47 -1.24 -13.83 1.73
C LEU A 47 -2.54 -13.58 2.51
N TYR A 48 -2.54 -12.64 3.47
CA TYR A 48 -3.72 -12.31 4.27
C TYR A 48 -4.86 -11.75 3.41
N SER A 49 -4.56 -10.91 2.42
CA SER A 49 -5.53 -10.43 1.45
C SER A 49 -6.18 -11.58 0.69
N ASN A 50 -5.39 -12.54 0.19
CA ASN A 50 -5.88 -13.68 -0.58
C ASN A 50 -6.83 -14.60 0.20
N ILE A 51 -6.70 -14.62 1.53
CA ILE A 51 -7.55 -15.45 2.41
C ILE A 51 -8.64 -14.63 3.13
N GLY A 52 -8.81 -13.35 2.78
CA GLY A 52 -9.85 -12.49 3.34
C GLY A 52 -9.58 -12.02 4.77
N GLU A 53 -8.37 -12.18 5.29
CA GLU A 53 -7.98 -11.76 6.64
C GLU A 53 -7.56 -10.29 6.65
N ILE A 54 -8.51 -9.41 6.31
CA ILE A 54 -8.28 -8.00 6.01
C ILE A 54 -7.60 -7.25 7.18
N ASP A 55 -8.03 -7.47 8.42
CA ASP A 55 -7.42 -6.82 9.59
C ASP A 55 -5.93 -7.16 9.75
N LYS A 56 -5.54 -8.40 9.41
CA LYS A 56 -4.14 -8.84 9.47
C LYS A 56 -3.34 -8.26 8.30
N MET A 57 -3.94 -8.21 7.11
CA MET A 57 -3.34 -7.55 5.94
C MET A 57 -3.03 -6.09 6.25
N LEU A 58 -3.97 -5.33 6.81
CA LEU A 58 -3.77 -3.90 7.11
C LEU A 58 -2.64 -3.69 8.12
N LYS A 59 -2.61 -4.47 9.20
CA LYS A 59 -1.52 -4.40 10.18
C LYS A 59 -0.16 -4.65 9.56
N ASP A 60 -0.05 -5.64 8.68
CA ASP A 60 1.21 -5.92 7.98
C ASP A 60 1.57 -4.78 7.01
N LEU A 61 0.60 -4.21 6.27
CA LEU A 61 0.83 -3.07 5.40
C LEU A 61 1.25 -1.81 6.18
N GLU A 62 0.65 -1.55 7.34
CA GLU A 62 1.07 -0.44 8.22
C GLU A 62 2.50 -0.64 8.72
N GLN A 63 2.88 -1.88 9.06
CA GLN A 63 4.25 -2.21 9.41
C GLN A 63 5.23 -2.03 8.23
N VAL A 64 4.79 -2.30 6.99
CA VAL A 64 5.57 -1.98 5.78
C VAL A 64 5.87 -0.48 5.73
N ILE A 65 4.88 0.39 5.96
CA ILE A 65 5.06 1.84 5.91
C ILE A 65 5.96 2.36 7.05
N ILE A 66 5.94 1.71 8.22
CA ILE A 66 6.86 2.05 9.32
C ILE A 66 8.32 1.76 8.93
N LEU A 67 8.57 0.67 8.21
CA LEU A 67 9.92 0.22 7.84
C LEU A 67 10.42 0.86 6.54
N ASP A 68 9.52 1.03 5.57
CA ASP A 68 9.76 1.69 4.28
C ASP A 68 8.59 2.62 3.96
N PRO A 69 8.68 3.90 4.37
CA PRO A 69 7.65 4.90 4.11
C PRO A 69 7.42 5.17 2.61
N THR A 70 8.35 4.75 1.75
CA THR A 70 8.29 4.99 0.31
C THR A 70 7.63 3.84 -0.48
N HIS A 71 7.22 2.77 0.22
CA HIS A 71 6.67 1.56 -0.38
C HIS A 71 5.30 1.80 -1.05
N THR A 72 5.34 2.24 -2.30
CA THR A 72 4.17 2.76 -3.03
C THR A 72 3.03 1.75 -3.14
N SER A 73 3.31 0.45 -3.30
CA SER A 73 2.26 -0.58 -3.34
C SER A 73 1.52 -0.72 -2.01
N ALA A 74 2.20 -0.54 -0.89
CA ALA A 74 1.59 -0.63 0.43
C ALA A 74 0.75 0.62 0.72
N LEU A 75 1.27 1.80 0.37
CA LEU A 75 0.53 3.06 0.44
C LEU A 75 -0.75 3.02 -0.41
N ASN A 76 -0.67 2.47 -1.64
CA ASN A 76 -1.83 2.32 -2.52
C ASN A 76 -2.88 1.40 -1.91
N ASN A 77 -2.47 0.24 -1.38
CA ASN A 77 -3.41 -0.71 -0.76
C ASN A 77 -4.10 -0.10 0.47
N LEU A 78 -3.37 0.62 1.33
CA LEU A 78 -3.93 1.30 2.50
C LEU A 78 -4.85 2.46 2.09
N GLY A 79 -4.39 3.31 1.17
CA GLY A 79 -5.18 4.45 0.66
C GLY A 79 -6.48 4.00 0.01
N PHE A 80 -6.43 2.96 -0.84
CA PHE A 80 -7.62 2.38 -1.44
C PHE A 80 -8.54 1.74 -0.40
N HIS A 81 -7.99 0.98 0.55
CA HIS A 81 -8.80 0.35 1.59
C HIS A 81 -9.58 1.38 2.41
N TYR A 82 -8.89 2.39 2.96
CA TYR A 82 -9.53 3.42 3.78
C TYR A 82 -10.48 4.32 2.98
N LEU A 83 -10.29 4.47 1.66
CA LEU A 83 -11.24 5.17 0.79
C LEU A 83 -12.60 4.46 0.73
N ASN A 84 -12.64 3.14 0.93
CA ASN A 84 -13.86 2.34 0.86
C ASN A 84 -14.52 2.11 2.22
N ILE A 85 -13.99 2.69 3.31
CA ILE A 85 -14.60 2.63 4.64
C ILE A 85 -15.22 3.98 4.99
N GLU A 86 -16.52 3.97 5.29
CA GLU A 86 -17.20 5.17 5.77
C GLU A 86 -16.48 5.74 7.01
N LYS A 87 -16.30 7.07 7.01
CA LYS A 87 -15.67 7.84 8.10
C LYS A 87 -14.14 7.65 8.26
N GLU A 88 -13.49 6.85 7.43
CA GLU A 88 -12.03 6.68 7.45
C GLU A 88 -11.33 7.40 6.30
N TYR A 89 -12.04 8.28 5.60
CA TYR A 89 -11.54 9.02 4.44
C TYR A 89 -10.31 9.90 4.75
N ASP A 90 -10.15 10.39 5.98
CA ASP A 90 -8.94 11.15 6.37
C ASP A 90 -7.68 10.28 6.32
N LYS A 91 -7.77 8.98 6.67
CA LYS A 91 -6.65 8.04 6.51
C LYS A 91 -6.35 7.79 5.03
N ALA A 92 -7.38 7.68 4.19
CA ALA A 92 -7.19 7.58 2.75
C ALA A 92 -6.43 8.79 2.21
N VAL A 93 -6.84 10.01 2.61
CA VAL A 93 -6.13 11.25 2.25
C VAL A 93 -4.67 11.22 2.67
N TYR A 94 -4.38 10.75 3.88
CA TYR A 94 -3.00 10.61 4.38
C TYR A 94 -2.15 9.72 3.45
N TYR A 95 -2.52 8.45 3.27
CA TYR A 95 -1.70 7.52 2.47
C TYR A 95 -1.57 7.93 1.01
N LEU A 96 -2.63 8.50 0.42
CA LEU A 96 -2.59 8.99 -0.96
C LEU A 96 -1.70 10.23 -1.09
N THR A 97 -1.64 11.08 -0.05
CA THR A 97 -0.72 12.21 0.00
C THR A 97 0.74 11.76 0.09
N GLU A 98 1.04 10.71 0.86
CA GLU A 98 2.38 10.13 0.90
C GLU A 98 2.85 9.69 -0.49
N ILE A 99 1.99 9.05 -1.30
CA ILE A 99 2.33 8.66 -2.68
C ILE A 99 2.66 9.90 -3.53
N ILE A 100 1.81 10.93 -3.43
CA ILE A 100 1.95 12.18 -4.18
C ILE A 100 3.25 12.92 -3.83
N ASN A 101 3.68 12.84 -2.57
CA ASN A 101 4.93 13.43 -2.10
C ASN A 101 6.15 12.72 -2.68
N LEU A 102 6.04 11.44 -3.05
CA LEU A 102 7.13 10.69 -3.70
C LEU A 102 7.25 11.04 -5.18
N LYS A 103 6.12 11.10 -5.89
CA LYS A 103 6.05 11.44 -7.31
C LYS A 103 4.63 11.82 -7.73
N TYR A 104 4.52 12.48 -8.87
CA TYR A 104 3.21 12.64 -9.51
C TYR A 104 2.60 11.26 -9.83
N ASP A 105 1.38 11.03 -9.35
CA ASP A 105 0.59 9.84 -9.61
C ASP A 105 -0.88 10.24 -9.79
N ALA A 106 -1.37 10.19 -11.02
CA ALA A 106 -2.73 10.61 -11.37
C ALA A 106 -3.81 9.80 -10.61
N ASN A 107 -3.57 8.52 -10.36
CA ASN A 107 -4.50 7.68 -9.62
C ASN A 107 -4.54 8.07 -8.13
N ALA A 108 -3.40 8.41 -7.55
CA ALA A 108 -3.34 8.89 -6.17
C ALA A 108 -4.08 10.22 -6.01
N TYR A 109 -3.88 11.18 -6.92
CA TYR A 109 -4.64 12.44 -6.96
C TYR A 109 -6.14 12.20 -7.13
N TYR A 110 -6.53 11.31 -8.05
CA TYR A 110 -7.93 11.00 -8.31
C TYR A 110 -8.62 10.39 -7.08
N ASN A 111 -7.97 9.42 -6.45
CA ASN A 111 -8.50 8.78 -5.24
C ASN A 111 -8.52 9.75 -4.05
N ARG A 112 -7.56 10.68 -3.95
CA ARG A 112 -7.52 11.67 -2.88
C ARG A 112 -8.64 12.70 -3.07
N ALA A 113 -8.91 13.10 -4.31
CA ALA A 113 -10.07 13.92 -4.66
C ALA A 113 -11.39 13.25 -4.25
N LYS A 114 -11.55 11.94 -4.49
CA LYS A 114 -12.72 11.18 -4.02
C LYS A 114 -12.84 11.19 -2.50
N ALA A 115 -11.74 10.96 -1.78
CA ALA A 115 -11.73 11.03 -0.32
C ALA A 115 -12.14 12.43 0.17
N PHE A 116 -11.62 13.49 -0.45
CA PHE A 116 -12.01 14.87 -0.15
C PHE A 116 -13.49 15.15 -0.43
N GLN A 117 -14.08 14.59 -1.50
CA GLN A 117 -15.52 14.72 -1.76
C GLN A 117 -16.36 14.10 -0.64
N PHE A 118 -16.00 12.89 -0.16
CA PHE A 118 -16.68 12.27 0.97
C PHE A 118 -16.54 13.08 2.26
N LEU A 119 -15.40 13.74 2.45
CA LEU A 119 -15.15 14.68 3.54
C LEU A 119 -15.77 16.07 3.33
N LYS A 120 -16.44 16.32 2.21
CA LYS A 120 -16.99 17.63 1.80
C LYS A 120 -15.93 18.75 1.67
N LYS A 121 -14.67 18.38 1.46
CA LYS A 121 -13.52 19.27 1.18
C LYS A 121 -13.43 19.55 -0.32
N TYR A 122 -14.44 20.23 -0.85
CA TYR A 122 -14.63 20.34 -2.31
C TYR A 122 -13.55 21.15 -3.03
N SER A 123 -12.98 22.17 -2.38
CA SER A 123 -11.88 22.98 -2.94
C SER A 123 -10.65 22.13 -3.23
N GLU A 124 -10.27 21.27 -2.29
CA GLU A 124 -9.12 20.37 -2.38
C GLU A 124 -9.36 19.30 -3.45
N ALA A 125 -10.57 18.74 -3.51
CA ALA A 125 -10.94 17.81 -4.56
C ALA A 125 -10.83 18.44 -5.97
N ILE A 126 -11.33 19.67 -6.14
CA ILE A 126 -11.24 20.39 -7.43
C ILE A 126 -9.79 20.67 -7.78
N SER A 127 -8.96 21.05 -6.81
CA SER A 127 -7.53 21.28 -7.01
C SER A 127 -6.82 20.02 -7.53
N ASP A 128 -7.05 18.87 -6.90
CA ASP A 128 -6.47 17.59 -7.31
C ASP A 128 -6.91 17.21 -8.74
N ILE A 129 -8.20 17.35 -9.07
CA ILE A 129 -8.72 17.05 -10.42
C ILE A 129 -8.17 18.00 -11.48
N ASN A 130 -8.09 19.30 -11.20
CA ASN A 130 -7.54 20.27 -12.14
C ASN A 130 -6.06 19.99 -12.45
N LEU A 131 -5.29 19.54 -11.46
CA LEU A 131 -3.90 19.17 -11.67
C LEU A 131 -3.77 17.96 -12.60
N ILE A 132 -4.63 16.95 -12.45
CA ILE A 132 -4.68 15.79 -13.37
C ILE A 132 -4.99 16.27 -14.79
N ILE A 133 -6.06 17.06 -14.96
CA ILE A 133 -6.47 17.59 -16.27
C ILE A 133 -5.35 18.40 -16.91
N LYS A 134 -4.63 19.22 -16.14
CA LYS A 134 -3.50 20.00 -16.64
C LYS A 134 -2.39 19.08 -17.15
N ASN A 135 -1.93 18.14 -16.34
CA ASN A 135 -0.79 17.28 -16.68
C ASN A 135 -1.12 16.29 -17.80
N GLU A 136 -2.36 15.79 -17.90
CA GLU A 136 -2.79 14.89 -18.98
C GLU A 136 -3.29 15.65 -20.22
N GLY A 137 -3.74 16.89 -20.06
CA GLY A 137 -4.18 17.77 -21.14
C GLY A 137 -3.03 18.45 -21.87
N GLU A 138 -1.89 18.66 -21.21
CA GLU A 138 -0.64 19.09 -21.85
C GLU A 138 -0.08 18.02 -22.82
N ASP A 139 -0.43 16.74 -22.63
CA ASP A 139 -0.08 15.64 -23.56
C ASP A 139 -0.93 15.60 -24.85
N LYS A 140 -1.99 16.42 -24.96
CA LYS A 140 -2.89 16.45 -26.13
C LYS A 140 -2.59 17.55 -27.15
N GLN A 141 -1.45 18.23 -27.07
CA GLN A 141 -0.98 19.15 -28.14
C GLN A 141 -0.08 18.49 -29.21
N LEU A 142 -0.11 17.17 -29.33
CA LEU A 142 0.42 16.44 -30.49
C LEU A 142 -0.67 15.54 -31.06
N LEU A 143 -1.53 16.10 -31.93
CA LEU A 143 -2.13 15.52 -33.13
C LEU A 143 -3.00 16.57 -33.83
#